data_AF-A0A6G0U2M8-F1
#
_entry.id   AF-A0A6G0U2M8-F1
#
_cell.length_a   1.000
_cell.length_b   1.000
_cell.length_c   1.000
_cell.angle_alpha   90.00
_cell.angle_beta   90.00
_cell.angle_gamma   90.00
#
_symmetry.space_group_name_H-M   'P 1'
#
loop_
_entity.id
_entity.type
_entity.pdbx_description
1 polymer ?
#
loop_
_entity_poly.entity_id
_entity_poly.type
_entity_poly.pdbx_seq_one_letter_code
_entity_poly.pdbx_strand_id
1 'polypeptide(L)'
;MKIDNEYNEKTYVVEWLKLYKKSIQNFKTFYFNGTYPYRSFSPKVVEFIFNLANELGVDNTVKYQCVELYDRFLSEYFIYKHKKYYNNHSNEWLNILKQSKKQSCLRIISCMLLLSKYAQQSVDIKFKDIEAILQRTGHMYTKKNIRYSETEVLRIVGFKLNEPSIFMLVEYFIDVIPFITTDSLYSTCLLLTDFVYIYHQKLYDRLQNQKTGYKICTYSEKLELLDVEYDKTTTAAAVVVTAFYILNSTDKTNEELCLYLSTLCDKSIDDLLTISTVLISIINSISSGS
;
A
#
# COMPACT_ATOMS: atom_id res chain seq x y z
N MET A 1 23.28 22.72 -21.76
CA MET A 1 21.89 22.99 -21.32
C MET A 1 21.13 21.70 -20.94
N LYS A 2 21.82 20.73 -20.30
CA LYS A 2 21.22 19.48 -19.76
C LYS A 2 21.32 19.38 -18.22
N ILE A 3 22.01 20.33 -17.58
CA ILE A 3 22.34 20.28 -16.15
C ILE A 3 21.24 20.91 -15.28
N ASP A 4 20.40 21.79 -15.86
CA ASP A 4 19.34 22.47 -15.11
C ASP A 4 18.06 21.63 -14.91
N ASN A 5 17.83 20.61 -15.74
CA ASN A 5 16.60 19.81 -15.67
C ASN A 5 16.65 18.79 -14.52
N GLU A 6 17.79 18.14 -14.32
CA GLU A 6 17.98 17.12 -13.29
C GLU A 6 18.01 17.71 -11.87
N TYR A 7 18.55 18.94 -11.72
CA TYR A 7 18.51 19.67 -10.45
C TYR A 7 17.10 20.15 -10.10
N ASN A 8 16.34 20.61 -11.10
CA ASN A 8 14.95 21.02 -10.92
C ASN A 8 14.05 19.81 -10.58
N GLU A 9 14.19 18.68 -11.27
CA GLU A 9 13.45 17.45 -10.97
C GLU A 9 13.70 16.97 -9.55
N LYS A 10 14.96 16.86 -9.10
CA LYS A 10 15.29 16.46 -7.72
C LYS A 10 14.68 17.41 -6.67
N THR A 11 14.60 18.71 -6.98
CA THR A 11 14.00 19.71 -6.09
C THR A 11 12.48 19.52 -5.93
N TYR A 12 11.74 19.32 -7.02
CA TYR A 12 10.30 19.07 -6.97
C TYR A 12 9.95 17.78 -6.24
N VAL A 13 10.78 16.76 -6.40
CA VAL A 13 10.55 15.45 -5.80
C VAL A 13 10.77 15.49 -4.27
N VAL A 14 11.78 16.23 -3.78
CA VAL A 14 11.97 16.47 -2.33
C VAL A 14 10.81 17.28 -1.74
N GLU A 15 10.29 18.26 -2.48
CA GLU A 15 9.12 19.04 -2.06
C GLU A 15 7.86 18.17 -1.96
N TRP A 16 7.67 17.26 -2.91
CA TRP A 16 6.58 16.29 -2.89
C TRP A 16 6.62 15.39 -1.64
N LEU A 17 7.78 14.88 -1.25
CA LEU A 17 7.91 14.04 -0.05
C LEU A 17 7.55 14.84 1.23
N LYS A 18 7.93 16.12 1.31
CA LYS A 18 7.55 17.00 2.44
C LYS A 18 6.04 17.20 2.52
N LEU A 19 5.38 17.46 1.38
CA LEU A 19 3.93 17.58 1.30
C LEU A 19 3.23 16.28 1.70
N TYR A 20 3.77 15.13 1.27
CA TYR A 20 3.28 13.83 1.66
C TYR A 20 3.37 13.60 3.18
N LYS A 21 4.53 13.85 3.81
CA LYS A 21 4.69 13.74 5.27
C LYS A 21 3.67 14.60 6.03
N LYS A 22 3.42 15.84 5.56
CA LYS A 22 2.40 16.73 6.14
C LYS A 22 0.98 16.17 5.97
N SER A 23 0.67 15.59 4.81
CA SER A 23 -0.63 14.93 4.57
C SER A 23 -0.84 13.73 5.48
N ILE A 24 0.19 12.90 5.70
CA ILE A 24 0.15 11.79 6.65
C ILE A 24 -0.16 12.30 8.06
N GLN A 25 0.52 13.36 8.52
CA GLN A 25 0.29 13.88 9.87
C GLN A 25 -1.17 14.30 10.06
N ASN A 26 -1.74 15.00 9.08
CA ASN A 26 -3.16 15.38 9.10
C ASN A 26 -4.09 14.16 9.07
N PHE A 27 -3.72 13.13 8.29
CA PHE A 27 -4.46 11.86 8.20
C PHE A 27 -4.43 11.09 9.53
N LYS A 28 -3.28 11.00 10.19
CA LYS A 28 -3.12 10.41 11.52
C LYS A 28 -4.06 11.09 12.51
N THR A 29 -4.05 12.42 12.58
CA THR A 29 -4.95 13.19 13.47
C THR A 29 -6.43 12.90 13.20
N PHE A 30 -6.82 12.66 11.94
CA PHE A 30 -8.20 12.33 11.58
C PHE A 30 -8.61 10.91 12.04
N TYR A 31 -7.72 9.92 11.87
CA TYR A 31 -8.01 8.52 12.15
C TYR A 31 -7.90 8.16 13.64
N PHE A 32 -6.97 8.77 14.40
CA PHE A 32 -6.80 8.53 15.84
C PHE A 32 -8.07 8.79 16.68
N ASN A 33 -9.04 9.53 16.17
CA ASN A 33 -10.32 9.83 16.84
C ASN A 33 -11.44 8.78 16.60
N GLY A 34 -11.09 7.55 16.18
CA GLY A 34 -12.04 6.42 16.05
C GLY A 34 -11.55 5.23 15.23
N THR A 35 -10.27 4.87 15.35
CA THR A 35 -9.48 4.03 14.43
C THR A 35 -9.77 2.53 14.43
N TYR A 36 -9.57 1.86 13.29
CA TYR A 36 -8.98 0.51 13.18
C TYR A 36 -7.87 0.60 12.14
N PRO A 37 -6.64 0.13 12.46
CA PRO A 37 -5.78 -0.47 11.43
C PRO A 37 -5.12 -1.77 11.89
N TYR A 38 -5.39 -2.82 11.11
CA TYR A 38 -4.42 -3.37 10.16
C TYR A 38 -5.07 -3.26 8.78
N ARG A 39 -4.32 -3.34 7.67
CA ARG A 39 -4.90 -3.55 6.33
C ARG A 39 -6.10 -4.51 6.42
N SER A 40 -7.28 -4.03 6.06
CA SER A 40 -8.59 -4.59 6.38
C SER A 40 -8.90 -5.92 5.68
N PHE A 41 -8.00 -6.37 4.80
CA PHE A 41 -8.17 -7.55 3.98
C PHE A 41 -6.93 -8.46 3.98
N SER A 42 -7.16 -9.71 3.62
CA SER A 42 -6.17 -10.78 3.68
C SER A 42 -5.16 -10.72 2.53
N PRO A 43 -4.02 -11.43 2.64
CA PRO A 43 -3.04 -11.58 1.55
C PRO A 43 -3.68 -12.01 0.22
N LYS A 44 -4.69 -12.90 0.27
CA LYS A 44 -5.43 -13.38 -0.91
C LYS A 44 -6.11 -12.26 -1.70
N VAL A 45 -6.54 -11.19 -1.02
CA VAL A 45 -7.15 -10.04 -1.69
C VAL A 45 -6.09 -9.21 -2.40
N VAL A 46 -4.90 -9.05 -1.80
CA VAL A 46 -3.75 -8.40 -2.45
C VAL A 46 -3.35 -9.18 -3.70
N GLU A 47 -3.17 -10.50 -3.58
CA GLU A 47 -2.85 -11.39 -4.71
C GLU A 47 -3.91 -11.30 -5.81
N PHE A 48 -5.21 -11.26 -5.44
CA PHE A 48 -6.28 -11.04 -6.39
C PHE A 48 -6.16 -9.70 -7.12
N ILE A 49 -5.86 -8.61 -6.40
CA ILE A 49 -5.64 -7.29 -7.02
C ILE A 49 -4.44 -7.33 -7.97
N PHE A 50 -3.35 -8.00 -7.61
CA PHE A 50 -2.17 -8.11 -8.47
C PHE A 50 -2.46 -8.93 -9.74
N ASN A 51 -3.16 -10.05 -9.61
CA ASN A 51 -3.60 -10.84 -10.76
C ASN A 51 -4.55 -10.06 -11.66
N LEU A 52 -5.48 -9.30 -11.08
CA LEU A 52 -6.38 -8.43 -11.82
C LEU A 52 -5.61 -7.33 -12.56
N ALA A 53 -4.62 -6.71 -11.92
CA ALA A 53 -3.78 -5.69 -12.54
C ALA A 53 -3.06 -6.24 -13.78
N ASN A 54 -2.50 -7.45 -13.66
CA ASN A 54 -1.86 -8.15 -14.77
C ASN A 54 -2.86 -8.49 -15.90
N GLU A 55 -4.06 -8.99 -15.56
CA GLU A 55 -5.10 -9.32 -16.55
C GLU A 55 -5.61 -8.08 -17.30
N LEU A 56 -5.67 -6.92 -16.63
CA LEU A 56 -6.09 -5.65 -17.21
C LEU A 56 -4.93 -4.85 -17.84
N GLY A 57 -3.69 -5.28 -17.69
CA GLY A 57 -2.51 -4.63 -18.26
C GLY A 57 -2.23 -3.22 -17.71
N VAL A 58 -2.60 -2.95 -16.45
CA VAL A 58 -2.28 -1.67 -15.79
C VAL A 58 -0.87 -1.68 -15.22
N ASP A 59 -0.22 -0.53 -15.12
CA ASP A 59 1.12 -0.43 -14.53
C ASP A 59 1.18 -0.74 -13.02
N ASN A 60 2.41 -0.82 -12.51
CA ASN A 60 2.68 -1.05 -11.10
C ASN A 60 2.11 0.06 -10.20
N THR A 61 2.16 1.33 -10.62
CA THR A 61 1.62 2.46 -9.86
C THR A 61 0.13 2.25 -9.56
N VAL A 62 -0.67 1.95 -10.59
CA VAL A 62 -2.10 1.65 -10.45
C VAL A 62 -2.33 0.37 -9.66
N LYS A 63 -1.52 -0.69 -9.89
CA LYS A 63 -1.57 -1.94 -9.14
C LYS A 63 -1.49 -1.70 -7.63
N TYR A 64 -0.45 -1.02 -7.15
CA TYR A 64 -0.24 -0.80 -5.72
C TYR A 64 -1.19 0.23 -5.13
N GLN A 65 -1.48 1.32 -5.86
CA GLN A 65 -2.47 2.31 -5.40
C GLN A 65 -3.86 1.70 -5.29
N CYS A 66 -4.21 0.70 -6.12
CA CYS A 66 -5.49 0.01 -6.00
C CYS A 66 -5.62 -0.72 -4.65
N VAL A 67 -4.54 -1.29 -4.14
CA VAL A 67 -4.53 -1.94 -2.83
C VAL A 67 -4.79 -0.90 -1.73
N GLU A 68 -4.09 0.24 -1.76
CA GLU A 68 -4.26 1.32 -0.79
C GLU A 68 -5.68 1.93 -0.84
N LEU A 69 -6.17 2.23 -2.06
CA LEU A 69 -7.48 2.83 -2.26
C LEU A 69 -8.61 1.90 -1.79
N TYR A 70 -8.50 0.61 -2.07
CA TYR A 70 -9.49 -0.37 -1.64
C TYR A 70 -9.52 -0.52 -0.11
N ASP A 71 -8.35 -0.48 0.54
CA ASP A 71 -8.25 -0.58 2.00
C ASP A 71 -8.92 0.59 2.70
N ARG A 72 -8.61 1.80 2.24
CA ARG A 72 -9.23 3.02 2.73
C ARG A 72 -10.72 3.04 2.44
N PHE A 73 -11.15 2.66 1.22
CA PHE A 73 -12.57 2.54 0.89
C PHE A 73 -13.30 1.61 1.86
N LEU A 74 -12.76 0.41 2.13
CA LEU A 74 -13.39 -0.52 3.06
C LEU A 74 -13.49 0.08 4.46
N SER A 75 -12.39 0.64 4.96
CA SER A 75 -12.32 1.26 6.28
C SER A 75 -13.37 2.36 6.44
N GLU A 76 -13.40 3.32 5.51
CA GLU A 76 -14.35 4.43 5.53
C GLU A 76 -15.79 3.99 5.30
N TYR A 77 -16.01 3.01 4.42
CA TYR A 77 -17.32 2.44 4.17
C TYR A 77 -17.89 1.77 5.42
N PHE A 78 -17.08 0.99 6.15
CA PHE A 78 -17.50 0.36 7.39
C PHE A 78 -17.79 1.38 8.48
N ILE A 79 -16.94 2.41 8.64
CA ILE A 79 -17.20 3.50 9.59
C ILE A 79 -18.52 4.21 9.24
N TYR A 80 -18.73 4.56 7.97
CA TYR A 80 -19.94 5.21 7.49
C TYR A 80 -21.19 4.37 7.76
N LYS A 81 -21.15 3.08 7.45
CA LYS A 81 -22.26 2.16 7.68
C LYS A 81 -22.50 1.90 9.17
N HIS A 82 -21.45 1.71 9.96
CA HIS A 82 -21.57 1.51 11.40
C HIS A 82 -22.25 2.71 12.06
N LYS A 83 -21.77 3.94 11.80
CA LYS A 83 -22.38 5.17 12.32
C LYS A 83 -23.85 5.33 11.93
N LYS A 84 -24.22 4.88 10.72
CA LYS A 84 -25.59 5.04 10.18
C LYS A 84 -26.57 3.95 10.63
N TYR A 85 -26.12 2.71 10.83
CA TYR A 85 -27.01 1.54 11.00
C TYR A 85 -26.84 0.82 12.34
N TYR A 86 -25.65 0.79 12.94
CA TYR A 86 -25.40 0.01 14.16
C TYR A 86 -26.16 0.56 15.38
N ASN A 87 -26.31 1.88 15.48
CA ASN A 87 -27.05 2.50 16.59
C ASN A 87 -28.57 2.20 16.56
N ASN A 88 -29.11 1.68 15.45
CA ASN A 88 -30.56 1.56 15.25
C ASN A 88 -31.05 0.11 14.97
N HIS A 89 -30.31 -0.75 14.25
CA HIS A 89 -30.81 -2.08 13.82
C HIS A 89 -29.70 -3.15 13.67
N SER A 90 -29.46 -3.97 14.70
CA SER A 90 -28.38 -4.99 14.71
C SER A 90 -28.51 -6.07 13.62
N ASN A 91 -29.74 -6.47 13.24
CA ASN A 91 -29.97 -7.47 12.18
C ASN A 91 -29.63 -6.97 10.77
N GLU A 92 -29.62 -5.65 10.55
CA GLU A 92 -29.24 -5.06 9.25
C GLU A 92 -27.73 -5.12 9.00
N TRP A 93 -26.92 -5.12 10.07
CA TRP A 93 -25.46 -5.18 9.96
C TRP A 93 -24.96 -6.46 9.28
N LEU A 94 -25.53 -7.62 9.62
CA LEU A 94 -25.19 -8.89 8.98
C LEU A 94 -25.51 -8.89 7.48
N ASN A 95 -26.60 -8.23 7.08
CA ASN A 95 -26.94 -8.07 5.67
C ASN A 95 -25.96 -7.13 4.94
N ILE A 96 -25.54 -6.05 5.59
CA ILE A 96 -24.50 -5.14 5.06
C ILE A 96 -23.19 -5.89 4.84
N LEU A 97 -22.75 -6.73 5.79
CA LEU A 97 -21.55 -7.55 5.66
C LEU A 97 -21.65 -8.54 4.48
N LYS A 98 -22.78 -9.26 4.37
CA LYS A 98 -23.03 -10.19 3.25
C LYS A 98 -23.01 -9.46 1.91
N GLN A 99 -23.62 -8.28 1.82
CA GLN A 99 -23.66 -7.49 0.59
C GLN A 99 -22.27 -6.94 0.25
N SER A 100 -21.52 -6.46 1.24
CA SER A 100 -20.14 -5.99 1.06
C SER A 100 -19.27 -7.09 0.43
N LYS A 101 -19.33 -8.32 0.97
CA LYS A 101 -18.62 -9.48 0.43
C LYS A 101 -18.99 -9.80 -1.02
N LYS A 102 -20.29 -9.76 -1.38
CA LYS A 102 -20.76 -10.00 -2.76
C LYS A 102 -20.26 -8.92 -3.74
N GLN A 103 -20.11 -7.68 -3.26
CA GLN A 103 -19.69 -6.56 -4.07
C GLN A 103 -18.18 -6.33 -4.09
N SER A 104 -17.39 -7.05 -3.28
CA SER A 104 -15.95 -6.81 -3.13
C SER A 104 -15.19 -6.77 -4.46
N CYS A 105 -15.43 -7.75 -5.36
CA CYS A 105 -14.79 -7.75 -6.67
C CYS A 105 -15.16 -6.51 -7.51
N LEU A 106 -16.44 -6.14 -7.53
CA LEU A 106 -16.89 -4.92 -8.20
C LEU A 106 -16.21 -3.67 -7.63
N ARG A 107 -16.05 -3.59 -6.30
CA ARG A 107 -15.38 -2.47 -5.63
C ARG A 107 -13.90 -2.40 -5.99
N ILE A 108 -13.20 -3.53 -5.99
CA ILE A 108 -11.79 -3.61 -6.40
C ILE A 108 -11.62 -3.13 -7.84
N ILE A 109 -12.42 -3.67 -8.77
CA ILE A 109 -12.41 -3.24 -10.18
C ILE A 109 -12.69 -1.74 -10.28
N SER A 110 -13.68 -1.23 -9.53
CA SER A 110 -13.99 0.21 -9.53
C SER A 110 -12.82 1.07 -9.05
N CYS A 111 -12.10 0.63 -8.01
CA CYS A 111 -10.89 1.32 -7.53
C CYS A 111 -9.81 1.36 -8.62
N MET A 112 -9.56 0.23 -9.29
CA MET A 112 -8.56 0.13 -10.35
C MET A 112 -8.92 1.00 -11.56
N LEU A 113 -10.17 1.00 -12.00
CA LEU A 113 -10.65 1.84 -13.11
C LEU A 113 -10.53 3.33 -12.79
N LEU A 114 -10.87 3.74 -11.57
CA LEU A 114 -10.73 5.12 -11.12
C LEU A 114 -9.27 5.57 -11.15
N LEU A 115 -8.36 4.75 -10.65
CA LEU A 115 -6.93 5.05 -10.64
C LEU A 115 -6.34 5.06 -12.06
N SER A 116 -6.75 4.14 -12.92
CA SER A 116 -6.31 4.11 -14.33
C SER A 116 -6.71 5.41 -15.05
N LYS A 117 -7.94 5.88 -14.83
CA LYS A 117 -8.42 7.17 -15.36
C LYS A 117 -7.66 8.35 -14.75
N TYR A 118 -7.40 8.31 -13.45
CA TYR A 118 -6.71 9.39 -12.73
C TYR A 118 -5.26 9.53 -13.17
N ALA A 119 -4.55 8.41 -13.35
CA ALA A 119 -3.19 8.35 -13.84
C ALA A 119 -3.05 8.70 -15.34
N GLN A 120 -4.17 8.94 -16.04
CA GLN A 120 -4.21 9.17 -17.48
C GLN A 120 -3.51 8.06 -18.28
N GLN A 121 -3.52 6.84 -17.76
CA GLN A 121 -2.97 5.70 -18.48
C GLN A 121 -3.71 5.55 -19.80
N SER A 122 -2.96 5.38 -20.89
CA SER A 122 -3.50 5.08 -22.23
C SER A 122 -4.06 3.66 -22.34
N VAL A 123 -4.24 2.95 -21.22
CA VAL A 123 -4.78 1.60 -21.20
C VAL A 123 -6.29 1.69 -21.47
N ASP A 124 -6.68 1.33 -22.69
CA ASP A 124 -8.07 1.17 -23.09
C ASP A 124 -8.65 -0.10 -22.44
N ILE A 125 -8.98 -0.01 -21.14
CA ILE A 125 -9.64 -1.10 -20.43
C ILE A 125 -11.05 -1.27 -21.02
N LYS A 126 -11.25 -2.32 -21.83
CA LYS A 126 -12.53 -2.54 -22.51
C LYS A 126 -13.55 -3.06 -21.53
N PHE A 127 -14.78 -2.56 -21.67
CA PHE A 127 -15.91 -3.03 -20.87
C PHE A 127 -16.12 -4.55 -20.95
N LYS A 128 -15.86 -5.16 -22.11
CA LYS A 128 -15.99 -6.62 -22.31
C LYS A 128 -15.05 -7.43 -21.42
N ASP A 129 -13.83 -6.93 -21.19
CA ASP A 129 -12.83 -7.62 -20.37
C ASP A 129 -13.26 -7.57 -18.89
N ILE A 130 -13.72 -6.40 -18.45
CA ILE A 130 -14.28 -6.22 -17.10
C ILE A 130 -15.52 -7.09 -16.89
N GLU A 131 -16.40 -7.15 -17.88
CA GLU A 131 -17.61 -7.97 -17.84
C GLU A 131 -17.26 -9.46 -17.72
N ALA A 132 -16.30 -9.96 -18.51
CA ALA A 132 -15.85 -11.35 -18.44
C ALA A 132 -15.29 -11.71 -17.06
N ILE A 133 -14.49 -10.83 -16.45
CA ILE A 133 -13.94 -11.04 -15.10
C ILE A 133 -15.06 -11.07 -14.06
N LEU A 134 -15.99 -10.12 -14.14
CA LEU A 134 -17.11 -10.02 -13.21
C LEU A 134 -18.06 -11.23 -13.32
N GLN A 135 -18.30 -11.75 -14.53
CA GLN A 135 -19.10 -12.95 -14.74
C GLN A 135 -18.52 -14.18 -14.01
N ARG A 136 -17.19 -14.31 -13.94
CA ARG A 136 -16.52 -15.39 -13.17
C ARG A 136 -16.83 -15.34 -11.67
N THR A 137 -17.29 -14.19 -11.15
CA THR A 137 -17.71 -14.05 -9.74
C THR A 137 -19.15 -14.50 -9.48
N GLY A 138 -19.86 -14.99 -10.51
CA GLY A 138 -21.25 -15.45 -10.40
C GLY A 138 -22.27 -14.32 -10.36
N HIS A 139 -21.87 -13.11 -10.76
CA HIS A 139 -22.71 -11.92 -10.74
C HIS A 139 -22.67 -11.19 -12.09
N MET A 140 -23.86 -10.91 -12.63
CA MET A 140 -24.02 -10.11 -13.85
C MET A 140 -24.07 -8.63 -13.46
N TYR A 141 -23.07 -7.87 -13.90
CA TYR A 141 -23.01 -6.43 -13.67
C TYR A 141 -23.10 -5.68 -15.00
N THR A 142 -23.95 -4.67 -15.05
CA THR A 142 -24.05 -3.78 -16.20
C THR A 142 -23.04 -2.64 -16.11
N LYS A 143 -22.76 -1.96 -17.23
CA LYS A 143 -21.97 -0.73 -17.25
C LYS A 143 -22.48 0.35 -16.28
N LYS A 144 -23.80 0.41 -16.07
CA LYS A 144 -24.43 1.31 -15.10
C LYS A 144 -24.07 0.92 -13.66
N ASN A 145 -24.01 -0.38 -13.34
CA ASN A 145 -23.59 -0.83 -12.02
C ASN A 145 -22.14 -0.48 -11.71
N ILE A 146 -21.24 -0.62 -12.69
CA ILE A 146 -19.83 -0.23 -12.54
C ILE A 146 -19.71 1.27 -12.25
N ARG A 147 -20.33 2.12 -13.08
CA ARG A 147 -20.31 3.58 -12.88
C ARG A 147 -20.88 4.02 -11.54
N TYR A 148 -21.95 3.36 -11.09
CA TYR A 148 -22.51 3.61 -9.76
C TYR A 148 -21.52 3.22 -8.66
N SER A 149 -20.84 2.08 -8.81
CA SER A 149 -19.84 1.63 -7.87
C SER A 149 -18.63 2.58 -7.81
N GLU A 150 -18.14 3.07 -8.96
CA GLU A 150 -17.08 4.09 -9.03
C GLU A 150 -17.48 5.38 -8.31
N THR A 151 -18.69 5.89 -8.57
CA THR A 151 -19.24 7.07 -7.90
C THR A 151 -19.31 6.87 -6.38
N GLU A 152 -19.71 5.68 -5.93
CA GLU A 152 -19.78 5.37 -4.51
C GLU A 152 -18.40 5.26 -3.87
N VAL A 153 -17.41 4.65 -4.53
CA VAL A 153 -16.02 4.61 -4.06
C VAL A 153 -15.50 6.04 -3.89
N LEU A 154 -15.62 6.88 -4.92
CA LEU A 154 -15.20 8.29 -4.88
C LEU A 154 -15.84 9.06 -3.73
N ARG A 155 -17.16 8.92 -3.56
CA ARG A 155 -17.89 9.61 -2.50
C ARG A 155 -17.45 9.16 -1.11
N ILE A 156 -17.23 7.86 -0.92
CA ILE A 156 -16.80 7.32 0.38
C ILE A 156 -15.43 7.88 0.71
N VAL A 157 -14.42 7.74 -0.17
CA VAL A 157 -13.03 8.20 0.04
C VAL A 157 -12.84 9.72 -0.07
N GLY A 158 -13.93 10.49 -0.05
CA GLY A 158 -13.89 11.96 -0.12
C GLY A 158 -13.20 12.53 -1.36
N PHE A 159 -13.28 11.84 -2.50
CA PHE A 159 -12.66 12.22 -3.78
C PHE A 159 -11.12 12.32 -3.76
N LYS A 160 -10.46 11.76 -2.74
CA LYS A 160 -8.99 11.74 -2.65
C LYS A 160 -8.49 10.47 -3.32
N LEU A 161 -7.83 10.54 -4.47
CA LEU A 161 -7.23 9.36 -5.14
C LEU A 161 -5.69 9.35 -5.09
N ASN A 162 -5.09 10.47 -4.68
CA ASN A 162 -3.67 10.78 -4.84
C ASN A 162 -2.79 10.37 -3.65
N GLU A 163 -3.19 9.36 -2.87
CA GLU A 163 -2.33 8.85 -1.81
C GLU A 163 -1.20 8.01 -2.42
N PRO A 164 0.07 8.25 -2.04
CA PRO A 164 1.15 7.44 -2.55
C PRO A 164 1.15 6.05 -1.93
N SER A 165 1.51 5.09 -2.76
CA SER A 165 1.80 3.72 -2.37
C SER A 165 3.23 3.61 -1.82
N ILE A 166 3.52 2.52 -1.11
CA ILE A 166 4.89 2.18 -0.72
C ILE A 166 5.77 2.05 -1.98
N PHE A 167 5.22 1.52 -3.07
CA PHE A 167 5.92 1.41 -4.36
C PHE A 167 6.40 2.77 -4.89
N MET A 168 5.54 3.79 -4.94
CA MET A 168 5.96 5.12 -5.40
C MET A 168 7.08 5.71 -4.54
N LEU A 169 7.08 5.42 -3.24
CA LEU A 169 8.15 5.83 -2.32
C LEU A 169 9.43 5.01 -2.55
N VAL A 170 9.32 3.73 -2.89
CA VAL A 170 10.47 2.90 -3.28
C VAL A 170 11.10 3.42 -4.57
N GLU A 171 10.30 3.73 -5.60
CA GLU A 171 10.80 4.34 -6.84
C GLU A 171 11.49 5.68 -6.55
N TYR A 172 10.86 6.52 -5.73
CA TYR A 172 11.48 7.76 -5.26
C TYR A 172 12.87 7.52 -4.64
N PHE A 173 13.00 6.56 -3.73
CA PHE A 173 14.27 6.28 -3.08
C PHE A 173 15.32 5.75 -4.05
N ILE A 174 14.93 4.91 -5.01
CA ILE A 174 15.82 4.43 -6.06
C ILE A 174 16.34 5.61 -6.91
N ASP A 175 15.51 6.61 -7.19
CA ASP A 175 15.89 7.75 -8.04
C ASP A 175 16.83 8.75 -7.34
N VAL A 176 16.75 8.87 -6.01
CA VAL A 176 17.51 9.88 -5.24
C VAL A 176 18.76 9.34 -4.57
N ILE A 177 18.94 8.02 -4.48
CA ILE A 177 20.15 7.47 -3.88
C ILE A 177 21.40 7.84 -4.69
N PRO A 178 22.54 8.10 -4.03
CA PRO A 178 23.77 8.52 -4.71
C PRO A 178 24.51 7.37 -5.40
N PHE A 179 23.93 6.17 -5.45
CA PHE A 179 24.55 4.95 -5.98
C PHE A 179 24.02 4.61 -7.37
N ILE A 180 24.81 3.86 -8.14
CA ILE A 180 24.38 3.39 -9.46
C ILE A 180 23.24 2.41 -9.29
N THR A 181 22.08 2.76 -9.84
CA THR A 181 20.91 1.89 -9.89
C THR A 181 21.09 0.88 -11.02
N THR A 182 20.89 -0.40 -10.70
CA THR A 182 20.93 -1.50 -11.66
C THR A 182 19.53 -2.06 -11.88
N ASP A 183 19.29 -2.69 -13.02
CA ASP A 183 18.03 -3.39 -13.28
C ASP A 183 17.75 -4.48 -12.23
N SER A 184 18.82 -5.09 -11.68
CA SER A 184 18.72 -6.03 -10.58
C SER A 184 18.21 -5.38 -9.30
N LEU A 185 18.71 -4.19 -8.95
CA LEU A 185 18.23 -3.44 -7.78
C LEU A 185 16.75 -3.09 -7.92
N TYR A 186 16.35 -2.54 -9.06
CA TYR A 186 14.94 -2.23 -9.31
C TYR A 186 14.05 -3.48 -9.23
N SER A 187 14.47 -4.57 -9.87
CA SER A 187 13.72 -5.83 -9.87
C SER A 187 13.59 -6.42 -8.47
N THR A 188 14.66 -6.41 -7.67
CA THR A 188 14.63 -6.89 -6.27
C THR A 188 13.75 -5.99 -5.40
N CYS A 189 13.83 -4.66 -5.55
CA CYS A 189 12.94 -3.72 -4.87
C CYS A 189 11.46 -3.98 -5.23
N LEU A 190 11.15 -4.26 -6.49
CA LEU A 190 9.78 -4.57 -6.93
C LEU A 190 9.26 -5.86 -6.28
N LEU A 191 10.07 -6.93 -6.27
CA LEU A 191 9.72 -8.20 -5.61
C LEU A 191 9.52 -8.04 -4.11
N LEU A 192 10.40 -7.29 -3.44
CA LEU A 192 10.27 -6.98 -2.02
C LEU A 192 9.04 -6.10 -1.76
N THR A 193 8.68 -5.22 -2.68
CA THR A 193 7.46 -4.41 -2.56
C THR A 193 6.22 -5.31 -2.66
N ASP A 194 6.14 -6.19 -3.66
CA ASP A 194 5.07 -7.21 -3.74
C ASP A 194 4.98 -8.02 -2.44
N PHE A 195 6.13 -8.44 -1.91
CA PHE A 195 6.23 -9.16 -0.65
C PHE A 195 5.69 -8.36 0.54
N VAL A 196 6.06 -7.09 0.69
CA VAL A 196 5.54 -6.20 1.74
C VAL A 196 4.03 -6.09 1.66
N TYR A 197 3.47 -5.95 0.45
CA TYR A 197 2.03 -5.85 0.26
C TYR A 197 1.30 -7.16 0.62
N ILE A 198 1.83 -8.31 0.20
CA ILE A 198 1.22 -9.63 0.44
C ILE A 198 1.34 -10.02 1.92
N TYR A 199 2.51 -9.85 2.52
CA TYR A 199 2.82 -10.25 3.90
C TYR A 199 2.68 -9.11 4.92
N HIS A 200 1.98 -8.04 4.57
CA HIS A 200 1.79 -6.83 5.39
C HIS A 200 1.44 -7.17 6.85
N GLN A 201 0.41 -7.98 7.08
CA GLN A 201 0.00 -8.36 8.43
C GLN A 201 1.12 -9.08 9.19
N LYS A 202 1.77 -10.06 8.57
CA LYS A 202 2.88 -10.84 9.18
C LYS A 202 4.11 -9.96 9.47
N LEU A 203 4.37 -8.96 8.62
CA LEU A 203 5.44 -7.98 8.80
C LEU A 203 5.23 -7.17 10.08
N TYR A 204 4.08 -6.50 10.19
CA TYR A 204 3.81 -5.65 11.34
C TYR A 204 3.55 -6.46 12.62
N ASP A 205 3.01 -7.68 12.53
CA ASP A 205 2.92 -8.60 13.68
C ASP A 205 4.32 -8.94 14.23
N ARG A 206 5.31 -9.17 13.36
CA ARG A 206 6.69 -9.46 13.81
C ARG A 206 7.39 -8.21 14.35
N LEU A 207 7.20 -7.06 13.73
CA LEU A 207 7.71 -5.78 14.24
C LEU A 207 7.15 -5.47 15.63
N GLN A 208 5.86 -5.74 15.83
CA GLN A 208 5.19 -5.63 17.11
C GLN A 208 5.81 -6.56 18.14
N ASN A 209 5.95 -7.84 17.83
CA ASN A 209 6.52 -8.83 18.74
C ASN A 209 7.96 -8.47 19.17
N GLN A 210 8.75 -7.86 18.29
CA GLN A 210 10.10 -7.40 18.63
C GLN A 210 10.08 -6.19 19.58
N LYS A 211 9.16 -5.24 19.40
CA LYS A 211 9.05 -4.04 20.25
C LYS A 211 8.44 -4.34 21.62
N THR A 212 7.41 -5.18 21.69
CA THR A 212 6.67 -5.42 22.94
C THR A 212 7.07 -6.71 23.65
N GLY A 213 7.70 -7.66 22.94
CA GLY A 213 8.01 -9.00 23.46
C GLY A 213 6.79 -9.93 23.54
N TYR A 214 5.57 -9.46 23.20
CA TYR A 214 4.33 -10.22 23.32
C TYR A 214 3.75 -10.58 21.95
N LYS A 215 3.35 -11.86 21.79
CA LYS A 215 2.73 -12.39 20.56
C LYS A 215 1.25 -12.00 20.38
N ILE A 216 0.58 -11.61 21.47
CA ILE A 216 -0.83 -11.23 21.49
C ILE A 216 -0.90 -9.83 22.08
N CYS A 217 -1.34 -8.87 21.26
CA CYS A 217 -1.48 -7.49 21.70
C CYS A 217 -2.96 -7.12 21.90
N THR A 218 -3.19 -6.33 22.93
CA THR A 218 -4.45 -5.65 23.21
C THR A 218 -4.76 -4.62 22.12
N TYR A 219 -6.01 -4.16 22.10
CA TYR A 219 -6.45 -3.14 21.14
C TYR A 219 -5.68 -1.82 21.29
N SER A 220 -5.35 -1.38 22.52
CA SER A 220 -4.60 -0.13 22.71
C SER A 220 -3.14 -0.25 22.25
N GLU A 221 -2.49 -1.38 22.47
CA GLU A 221 -1.12 -1.63 21.98
C GLU A 221 -1.08 -1.66 20.43
N LYS A 222 -2.15 -2.10 19.78
CA LYS A 222 -2.28 -1.98 18.31
C LYS A 222 -2.41 -0.52 17.87
N LEU A 223 -3.05 0.35 18.65
CA LEU A 223 -3.17 1.78 18.34
C LEU A 223 -1.82 2.51 18.40
N GLU A 224 -0.92 2.10 19.30
CA GLU A 224 0.42 2.67 19.42
C GLU A 224 1.33 2.32 18.22
N LEU A 225 1.03 1.23 17.51
CA LEU A 225 1.82 0.76 16.36
C LEU A 225 1.34 1.27 15.01
N LEU A 226 0.22 1.98 14.97
CA LEU A 226 -0.28 2.59 13.74
C LEU A 226 0.70 3.61 13.19
N ASP A 227 1.44 4.25 14.08
CA ASP A 227 2.48 5.16 13.66
C ASP A 227 3.58 4.49 12.85
N VAL A 228 3.86 3.21 13.12
CA VAL A 228 4.82 2.38 12.36
C VAL A 228 4.18 1.86 11.07
N GLU A 229 2.93 1.42 11.10
CA GLU A 229 2.21 0.92 9.91
C GLU A 229 1.93 2.01 8.86
N TYR A 230 1.56 3.22 9.32
CA TYR A 230 1.35 4.37 8.45
C TYR A 230 2.66 5.02 7.97
N ASP A 231 3.80 4.61 8.53
CA ASP A 231 5.10 5.10 8.08
C ASP A 231 5.59 4.34 6.84
N LYS A 232 4.82 4.48 5.75
CA LYS A 232 5.15 3.95 4.43
C LYS A 232 6.52 4.42 3.95
N THR A 233 6.98 5.59 4.41
CA THR A 233 8.29 6.16 4.07
C THR A 233 9.41 5.29 4.63
N THR A 234 9.35 4.96 5.92
CA THR A 234 10.35 4.08 6.56
C THR A 234 10.30 2.68 5.97
N THR A 235 9.10 2.13 5.72
CA THR A 235 8.96 0.81 5.08
C THR A 235 9.55 0.80 3.67
N ALA A 236 9.29 1.82 2.85
CA ALA A 236 9.85 1.93 1.51
C ALA A 236 11.38 2.08 1.53
N ALA A 237 11.93 2.91 2.43
CA ALA A 237 13.37 3.03 2.60
C ALA A 237 14.01 1.70 3.02
N ALA A 238 13.38 0.99 3.97
CA ALA A 238 13.83 -0.33 4.41
C ALA A 238 13.76 -1.38 3.28
N VAL A 239 12.80 -1.30 2.36
CA VAL A 239 12.76 -2.15 1.15
C VAL A 239 14.00 -1.92 0.28
N VAL A 240 14.37 -0.67 0.03
CA VAL A 240 15.58 -0.34 -0.76
C VAL A 240 16.85 -0.81 -0.04
N VAL A 241 16.96 -0.55 1.26
CA VAL A 241 18.07 -1.06 2.10
C VAL A 241 18.15 -2.58 2.02
N THR A 242 17.03 -3.28 2.17
CA THR A 242 16.97 -4.75 2.10
C THR A 242 17.39 -5.27 0.73
N ALA A 243 16.92 -4.65 -0.35
CA ALA A 243 17.30 -5.02 -1.71
C ALA A 243 18.81 -4.89 -1.92
N PHE A 244 19.38 -3.79 -1.42
CA PHE A 244 20.80 -3.52 -1.51
C PHE A 244 21.64 -4.51 -0.71
N TYR A 245 21.22 -4.87 0.51
CA TYR A 245 21.84 -5.94 1.31
C TYR A 245 21.80 -7.31 0.62
N ILE A 246 20.70 -7.63 -0.06
CA ILE A 246 20.56 -8.91 -0.78
C ILE A 246 21.52 -8.97 -1.98
N LEU A 247 21.75 -7.85 -2.66
CA LEU A 247 22.51 -7.79 -3.91
C LEU A 247 24.00 -7.49 -3.72
N ASN A 248 24.37 -6.71 -2.69
CA ASN A 248 25.74 -6.25 -2.46
C ASN A 248 26.38 -6.93 -1.26
N SER A 249 27.60 -7.44 -1.45
CA SER A 249 28.37 -8.15 -0.43
C SER A 249 29.23 -7.25 0.46
N THR A 250 29.29 -5.94 0.20
CA THR A 250 30.16 -5.01 0.94
C THR A 250 29.40 -4.26 2.04
N ASP A 251 29.78 -4.49 3.29
CA ASP A 251 29.14 -3.86 4.45
C ASP A 251 29.18 -2.32 4.40
N LYS A 252 30.30 -1.74 3.95
CA LYS A 252 30.49 -0.28 3.90
C LYS A 252 29.48 0.45 3.02
N THR A 253 29.18 -0.08 1.82
CA THR A 253 28.21 0.55 0.92
C THR A 253 26.79 0.46 1.46
N ASN A 254 26.49 -0.63 2.17
CA ASN A 254 25.18 -0.85 2.78
C ASN A 254 24.98 0.11 3.97
N GLU A 255 26.02 0.34 4.78
CA GLU A 255 26.02 1.33 5.87
C GLU A 255 25.82 2.77 5.35
N GLU A 256 26.56 3.17 4.31
CA GLU A 256 26.44 4.50 3.70
C GLU A 256 25.03 4.74 3.12
N LEU A 257 24.45 3.75 2.44
CA LEU A 257 23.08 3.82 1.95
C LEU A 257 22.07 3.94 3.09
N CYS A 258 22.22 3.13 4.14
CA CYS A 258 21.30 3.14 5.27
C CYS A 258 21.33 4.50 5.99
N LEU A 259 22.53 5.08 6.18
CA LEU A 259 22.70 6.42 6.75
C LEU A 259 22.07 7.52 5.87
N TYR A 260 22.26 7.44 4.55
CA TYR A 260 21.67 8.39 3.61
C TYR A 260 20.14 8.37 3.67
N LEU A 261 19.55 7.18 3.58
CA LEU A 261 18.10 7.00 3.60
C LEU A 261 17.50 7.33 4.97
N SER A 262 18.19 6.99 6.07
CA SER A 262 17.82 7.38 7.44
C SER A 262 17.71 8.91 7.56
N THR A 263 18.71 9.63 7.04
CA THR A 263 18.72 11.10 7.04
C THR A 263 17.58 11.67 6.19
N LEU A 264 17.34 11.10 5.01
CA LEU A 264 16.28 11.57 4.10
C LEU A 264 14.87 11.31 4.66
N CYS A 265 14.69 10.19 5.34
CA CYS A 265 13.43 9.80 5.97
C CYS A 265 13.17 10.53 7.29
N ASP A 266 14.20 11.11 7.91
CA ASP A 266 14.15 11.66 9.27
C ASP A 266 13.79 10.56 10.29
N LYS A 267 14.54 9.45 10.23
CA LYS A 267 14.29 8.21 10.98
C LYS A 267 15.59 7.60 11.49
N SER A 268 15.53 6.85 12.57
CA SER A 268 16.73 6.19 13.10
C SER A 268 17.21 5.07 12.17
N ILE A 269 18.52 4.84 12.12
CA ILE A 269 19.11 3.70 11.38
C ILE A 269 18.52 2.39 11.91
N ASP A 270 18.32 2.29 13.23
CA ASP A 270 17.76 1.13 13.90
C ASP A 270 16.34 0.79 13.39
N ASP A 271 15.50 1.79 13.09
CA ASP A 271 14.17 1.55 12.52
C ASP A 271 14.26 0.87 11.15
N LEU A 272 15.15 1.36 10.27
CA LEU A 272 15.33 0.80 8.92
C LEU A 272 15.90 -0.62 8.99
N LEU A 273 16.89 -0.86 9.86
CA LEU A 273 17.51 -2.17 10.04
C LEU A 273 16.53 -3.16 10.69
N THR A 274 15.69 -2.71 11.62
CA THR A 274 14.66 -3.53 12.24
C THR A 274 13.65 -4.03 11.20
N ILE A 275 13.13 -3.14 10.34
CA ILE A 275 12.23 -3.57 9.25
C ILE A 275 12.95 -4.52 8.28
N SER A 276 14.19 -4.20 7.90
CA SER A 276 14.98 -5.01 6.96
C SER A 276 15.24 -6.42 7.49
N THR A 277 15.65 -6.55 8.74
CA THR A 277 15.89 -7.85 9.40
C THR A 277 14.61 -8.66 9.54
N VAL A 278 13.47 -8.03 9.84
CA VAL A 278 12.16 -8.72 9.85
C VAL A 278 11.79 -9.19 8.45
N LEU A 279 11.96 -8.37 7.41
CA LEU A 279 11.69 -8.78 6.02
C LEU A 279 12.50 -10.03 5.65
N ILE A 280 13.82 -10.00 5.85
CA ILE A 280 14.72 -11.13 5.59
C ILE A 280 14.29 -12.37 6.40
N SER A 281 13.94 -12.19 7.68
CA SER A 281 13.47 -13.27 8.53
C SER A 281 12.16 -13.89 8.03
N ILE A 282 11.24 -13.10 7.47
CA ILE A 282 9.99 -13.63 6.90
C ILE A 282 10.30 -14.41 5.62
N ILE A 283 11.14 -13.85 4.74
CA ILE A 283 11.58 -14.50 3.49
C ILE A 283 12.20 -15.87 3.82
N ASN A 284 13.17 -15.92 4.72
CA ASN A 284 13.84 -17.16 5.12
C ASN A 284 12.87 -18.19 5.71
N SER A 285 11.89 -17.75 6.51
CA SER A 285 10.89 -18.66 7.09
C SER A 285 9.96 -19.30 6.07
N ILE A 286 9.80 -18.67 4.89
CA ILE A 286 8.99 -19.21 3.79
C ILE A 286 9.84 -20.22 3.01
N SER A 287 11.10 -19.89 2.72
CA SER A 287 12.03 -20.78 2.00
C SER A 287 12.39 -22.05 2.76
N SER A 288 12.37 -22.03 4.10
CA SER A 288 12.61 -23.24 4.91
C SER A 288 11.38 -24.16 5.04
N GLY A 289 10.20 -23.68 4.62
CA GLY A 289 8.93 -24.42 4.71
C GLY A 289 8.46 -25.02 3.38
N SER A 290 9.22 -24.82 2.30
CA SER A 290 9.06 -25.44 0.98
C SER A 290 10.03 -26.60 0.80
#